data_AF-A0A940FSH5-F1
#
_entry.id   AF-A0A940FSH5-F1
#
_cell.length_a   1.000
_cell.length_b   1.000
_cell.length_c   1.000
_cell.angle_alpha   90.00
_cell.angle_beta   90.00
_cell.angle_gamma   90.00
#
_symmetry.space_group_name_H-M   'P 1'
#
loop_
_entity.id
_entity.type
_entity.pdbx_description
1 polymer ?
#
loop_
_entity_poly.entity_id
_entity_poly.type
_entity_poly.pdbx_seq_one_letter_code
_entity_poly.pdbx_strand_id
1 'polypeptide(L)'
;MRRKLVIFELNEVPYKVIDDHVAAHPHSHFATLLRTAAQFVGKTPDQIHLHPKVSWPTFHRGVPDTVHGILEYNQDTTEIDRRYPRFWEVLRAAGRTIGIGGSIGSYPVPRDDRHIAFYLPDLFAPTFETKPHHLSAFQAFNNGAIAQSQLVVRRGLDKQRAATFLLAAPRLGIRGRTLLAAVGQLASEVLDKRRVVRRRTIQAILSFDVVYRQLKTTRPDLVTFFSNHCASSMHRYWAATYPHDYAAQAHAEASQGKRMTVETSRNEMSRDWIDAYKGEIPHTMRAADKMLGDLMAFVARHPEYRLLLITTMGQRAAVAKPVYNQLVLAEPGRFFSRLGLEPGEWRQLPGMEPCYNVAFSDAAAKARFIQRARGLQLVGTPFAFETHDERSVTFWVDRQNVDPATARVELDGASYSLSDFGLQAEAIQDEVGSSGWHIPEGTALVFDPQADLSRFGQRREVPTTAFTSAILASFGLEKPDYMPAYPEALAECFGLVSMNIARPMGRSRDGL
;
A
#
# COMPACT_ATOMS: atom_id res chain seq x y z
N MET A 1 33.14 5.63 -1.39
CA MET A 1 32.36 4.56 -0.71
C MET A 1 31.10 4.27 -1.51
N ARG A 2 30.68 3.00 -1.64
CA ARG A 2 29.42 2.66 -2.33
C ARG A 2 28.24 3.15 -1.48
N ARG A 3 27.30 3.89 -2.08
CA ARG A 3 26.12 4.41 -1.38
C ARG A 3 25.12 3.28 -1.15
N LYS A 4 24.35 3.39 -0.06
CA LYS A 4 23.26 2.51 0.34
C LYS A 4 21.95 3.29 0.32
N LEU A 5 20.81 2.59 0.34
CA LEU A 5 19.50 3.23 0.22
C LEU A 5 18.49 2.66 1.21
N VAL A 6 17.80 3.56 1.92
CA VAL A 6 16.55 3.25 2.62
C VAL A 6 15.40 3.84 1.83
N ILE A 7 14.41 3.02 1.50
CA ILE A 7 13.18 3.43 0.82
C ILE A 7 12.03 3.35 1.82
N PHE A 8 11.46 4.50 2.14
CA PHE A 8 10.21 4.60 2.88
C PHE A 8 9.04 4.71 1.90
N GLU A 9 8.36 3.58 1.70
CA GLU A 9 7.19 3.43 0.86
C GLU A 9 5.94 3.87 1.65
N LEU A 10 5.69 5.18 1.70
CA LEU A 10 4.56 5.79 2.41
C LEU A 10 3.35 5.80 1.48
N ASN A 11 2.39 4.90 1.66
CA ASN A 11 1.37 4.69 0.65
C ASN A 11 0.48 5.93 0.44
N GLU A 12 0.30 6.31 -0.83
CA GLU A 12 -0.71 7.24 -1.34
C GLU A 12 -0.74 8.68 -0.78
N VAL A 13 0.27 9.13 -0.04
CA VAL A 13 0.26 10.47 0.56
C VAL A 13 0.64 11.55 -0.48
N PRO A 14 -0.30 12.43 -0.89
CA PRO A 14 -0.01 13.50 -1.82
C PRO A 14 0.68 14.68 -1.11
N TYR A 15 1.33 15.56 -1.89
CA TYR A 15 1.95 16.76 -1.34
C TYR A 15 1.00 17.65 -0.56
N LYS A 16 -0.28 17.77 -0.96
CA LYS A 16 -1.29 18.53 -0.20
C LYS A 16 -1.29 18.16 1.28
N VAL A 17 -1.32 16.87 1.60
CA VAL A 17 -1.39 16.39 2.98
C VAL A 17 -0.08 16.63 3.73
N ILE A 18 1.06 16.52 3.05
CA ILE A 18 2.38 16.84 3.62
C ILE A 18 2.50 18.35 3.89
N ASP A 19 2.09 19.19 2.95
CA ASP A 19 2.15 20.65 3.04
C ASP A 19 1.24 21.16 4.16
N ASP A 20 0.00 20.64 4.25
CA ASP A 20 -0.94 20.95 5.33
C ASP A 20 -0.36 20.50 6.69
N HIS A 21 0.31 19.34 6.75
CA HIS A 21 0.99 18.88 7.96
C HIS A 21 2.15 19.79 8.37
N VAL A 22 2.98 20.22 7.41
CA VAL A 22 4.13 21.11 7.63
C VAL A 22 3.68 22.50 8.04
N ALA A 23 2.62 23.04 7.43
CA ALA A 23 2.03 24.31 7.82
C ALA A 23 1.54 24.28 9.27
N ALA A 24 0.88 23.19 9.68
CA ALA A 24 0.43 23.01 11.06
C ALA A 24 1.57 22.68 12.05
N HIS A 25 2.69 22.12 11.57
CA HIS A 25 3.82 21.68 12.39
C HIS A 25 5.16 22.10 11.74
N PRO A 26 5.54 23.39 11.77
CA PRO A 26 6.71 23.91 11.04
C PRO A 26 8.06 23.37 11.54
N HIS A 27 8.08 22.75 12.72
CA HIS A 27 9.24 22.08 13.31
C HIS A 27 9.23 20.54 13.14
N SER A 28 8.31 20.00 12.35
CA SER A 28 8.23 18.57 12.05
C SER A 28 9.45 18.05 11.28
N HIS A 29 9.61 16.73 11.25
CA HIS A 29 10.64 16.09 10.43
C HIS A 29 10.33 16.24 8.93
N PHE A 30 9.07 16.22 8.52
CA PHE A 30 8.66 16.58 7.16
C PHE A 30 9.08 18.01 6.80
N ALA A 31 8.85 18.99 7.68
CA ALA A 31 9.25 20.37 7.42
C ALA A 31 10.78 20.47 7.23
N THR A 32 11.53 19.70 8.02
CA THR A 32 12.98 19.62 7.91
C THR A 32 13.43 18.96 6.61
N LEU A 33 12.80 17.84 6.25
CA LEU A 33 13.08 17.11 5.02
C LEU A 33 12.86 17.99 3.78
N LEU A 34 11.71 18.69 3.69
CA LEU A 34 11.37 19.51 2.51
C LEU A 34 12.36 20.66 2.26
N ARG A 35 13.04 21.15 3.30
CA ARG A 35 14.04 22.22 3.15
C ARG A 35 15.33 21.78 2.47
N THR A 36 15.67 20.50 2.54
CA THR A 36 16.99 19.98 2.10
C THR A 36 16.90 18.86 1.07
N ALA A 37 15.73 18.22 0.92
CA ALA A 37 15.52 17.12 -0.01
C ALA A 37 15.23 17.62 -1.43
N ALA A 38 15.57 16.80 -2.42
CA ALA A 38 14.98 16.92 -3.75
C ALA A 38 13.50 16.57 -3.68
N GLN A 39 12.67 17.28 -4.43
CA GLN A 39 11.23 17.08 -4.44
C GLN A 39 10.74 16.81 -5.87
N PHE A 40 10.07 15.68 -6.04
CA PHE A 40 9.45 15.27 -7.30
C PHE A 40 7.99 14.86 -7.08
N VAL A 41 7.16 15.04 -8.09
CA VAL A 41 5.85 14.37 -8.16
C VAL A 41 6.07 13.03 -8.84
N GLY A 42 6.04 11.96 -8.04
CA GLY A 42 6.12 10.60 -8.56
C GLY A 42 4.78 10.22 -9.17
N LYS A 43 4.68 10.07 -10.48
CA LYS A 43 3.43 9.72 -11.15
C LYS A 43 3.45 8.29 -11.64
N THR A 44 2.45 7.48 -11.30
CA THR A 44 2.38 6.15 -11.88
C THR A 44 2.02 6.21 -13.37
N PRO A 45 2.73 5.45 -14.24
CA PRO A 45 2.39 5.33 -15.65
C PRO A 45 1.25 4.33 -15.94
N ASP A 46 0.62 3.78 -14.90
CA ASP A 46 -0.44 2.77 -15.01
C ASP A 46 -1.68 3.28 -15.79
N GLN A 47 -2.29 2.39 -16.56
CA GLN A 47 -3.43 2.70 -17.45
C GLN A 47 -4.62 1.75 -17.28
N ILE A 48 -4.43 0.55 -16.74
CA ILE A 48 -5.48 -0.45 -16.53
C ILE A 48 -6.22 -0.13 -15.24
N HIS A 49 -5.50 -0.04 -14.12
CA HIS A 49 -6.13 0.16 -12.81
C HIS A 49 -5.22 0.94 -11.85
N LEU A 50 -5.73 2.08 -11.41
CA LEU A 50 -5.06 2.88 -10.39
C LEU A 50 -5.40 2.35 -9.00
N HIS A 51 -4.57 1.43 -8.49
CA HIS A 51 -4.68 0.85 -7.15
C HIS A 51 -3.30 0.44 -6.60
N PRO A 52 -3.01 0.53 -5.29
CA PRO A 52 -1.70 0.19 -4.72
C PRO A 52 -1.21 -1.23 -5.04
N LYS A 53 -2.13 -2.20 -5.11
CA LYS A 53 -1.83 -3.57 -5.56
C LYS A 53 -1.24 -3.68 -6.98
N VAL A 54 -1.40 -2.64 -7.80
CA VAL A 54 -0.91 -2.54 -9.18
C VAL A 54 0.31 -1.62 -9.25
N SER A 55 0.22 -0.41 -8.69
CA SER A 55 1.27 0.60 -8.84
C SER A 55 2.55 0.31 -8.06
N TRP A 56 2.48 -0.43 -6.94
CA TRP A 56 3.68 -0.90 -6.26
C TRP A 56 4.45 -1.90 -7.11
N PRO A 57 3.82 -2.95 -7.70
CA PRO A 57 4.46 -3.74 -8.73
C PRO A 57 5.08 -2.95 -9.88
N THR A 58 4.42 -1.89 -10.37
CA THR A 58 4.97 -0.96 -11.37
C THR A 58 6.28 -0.33 -10.91
N PHE A 59 6.30 0.28 -9.73
CA PHE A 59 7.52 0.84 -9.15
C PHE A 59 8.59 -0.23 -8.88
N HIS A 60 8.20 -1.41 -8.42
CA HIS A 60 9.16 -2.46 -8.10
C HIS A 60 9.83 -3.06 -9.33
N ARG A 61 9.18 -3.00 -10.50
CA ARG A 61 9.66 -3.63 -11.74
C ARG A 61 10.10 -2.64 -12.82
N GLY A 62 9.80 -1.35 -12.65
CA GLY A 62 10.20 -0.33 -13.62
C GLY A 62 9.44 -0.42 -14.95
N VAL A 63 8.25 -1.02 -14.96
CA VAL A 63 7.36 -1.13 -16.15
C VAL A 63 5.91 -0.90 -15.71
N PRO A 64 5.03 -0.34 -16.57
CA PRO A 64 3.62 -0.08 -16.23
C PRO A 64 2.78 -1.37 -16.15
N ASP A 65 1.56 -1.24 -15.62
CA ASP A 65 0.56 -2.32 -15.54
C ASP A 65 0.20 -2.98 -16.88
N THR A 66 0.21 -2.22 -17.97
CA THR A 66 0.06 -2.74 -19.35
C THR A 66 1.16 -3.70 -19.79
N VAL A 67 2.29 -3.73 -19.07
CA VAL A 67 3.44 -4.60 -19.35
C VAL A 67 3.53 -5.74 -18.34
N HIS A 68 3.46 -5.46 -17.03
CA HIS A 68 3.61 -6.51 -16.03
C HIS A 68 2.31 -7.30 -15.78
N GLY A 69 1.12 -6.74 -16.05
CA GLY A 69 -0.16 -7.44 -15.96
C GLY A 69 -0.54 -7.96 -14.57
N ILE A 70 -0.02 -7.35 -13.50
CA ILE A 70 -0.32 -7.73 -12.11
C ILE A 70 -1.48 -6.84 -11.65
N LEU A 71 -2.65 -7.44 -11.48
CA LEU A 71 -3.88 -6.72 -11.16
C LEU A 71 -4.40 -7.06 -9.76
N GLU A 72 -3.96 -8.18 -9.17
CA GLU A 72 -4.46 -8.65 -7.87
C GLU A 72 -3.36 -9.09 -6.90
N TYR A 73 -3.67 -9.01 -5.60
CA TYR A 73 -2.86 -9.65 -4.57
C TYR A 73 -2.86 -11.15 -4.77
N ASN A 74 -1.72 -11.80 -4.52
CA ASN A 74 -1.57 -13.25 -4.61
C ASN A 74 -1.81 -13.85 -6.01
N GLN A 75 -1.82 -13.02 -7.07
CA GLN A 75 -1.71 -13.47 -8.46
C GLN A 75 -0.39 -14.24 -8.65
N ASP A 76 -0.39 -15.29 -9.47
CA ASP A 76 0.86 -15.98 -9.82
C ASP A 76 1.76 -15.06 -10.66
N THR A 77 2.90 -14.68 -10.10
CA THR A 77 3.89 -13.81 -10.74
C THR A 77 5.09 -14.58 -11.29
N THR A 78 5.08 -15.91 -11.39
CA THR A 78 6.28 -16.70 -11.70
C THR A 78 6.89 -16.38 -13.07
N GLU A 79 6.08 -16.22 -14.11
CA GLU A 79 6.55 -15.79 -15.45
C GLU A 79 6.90 -14.29 -15.46
N ILE A 80 6.13 -13.48 -14.74
CA ILE A 80 6.32 -12.03 -14.65
C ILE A 80 7.64 -11.70 -13.96
N ASP A 81 7.97 -12.37 -12.85
CA ASP A 81 9.21 -12.20 -12.09
C ASP A 81 10.44 -12.65 -12.87
N ARG A 82 10.29 -13.57 -13.84
CA ARG A 82 11.37 -13.94 -14.76
C ARG A 82 11.65 -12.86 -15.80
N ARG A 83 10.61 -12.23 -16.34
CA ARG A 83 10.73 -11.19 -17.39
C ARG A 83 11.06 -9.81 -16.80
N TYR A 84 10.39 -9.47 -15.72
CA TYR A 84 10.41 -8.17 -15.05
C TYR A 84 10.65 -8.41 -13.55
N PRO A 85 11.85 -8.86 -13.15
CA PRO A 85 12.18 -9.05 -11.74
C PRO A 85 12.05 -7.73 -10.97
N ARG A 86 11.68 -7.84 -9.70
CA ARG A 86 11.69 -6.72 -8.77
C ARG A 86 13.12 -6.18 -8.65
N PHE A 87 13.30 -4.86 -8.55
CA PHE A 87 14.63 -4.24 -8.57
C PHE A 87 15.54 -4.74 -7.43
N TRP A 88 14.97 -5.09 -6.28
CA TRP A 88 15.74 -5.69 -5.19
C TRP A 88 16.23 -7.11 -5.52
N GLU A 89 15.52 -7.87 -6.35
CA GLU A 89 16.00 -9.17 -6.83
C GLU A 89 17.15 -8.99 -7.83
N VAL A 90 17.09 -7.97 -8.69
CA VAL A 90 18.20 -7.60 -9.58
C VAL A 90 19.44 -7.22 -8.75
N LEU A 91 19.25 -6.41 -7.70
CA LEU A 91 20.33 -6.03 -6.76
C LEU A 91 20.89 -7.25 -6.02
N ARG A 92 20.02 -8.14 -5.54
CA ARG A 92 20.40 -9.39 -4.85
C ARG A 92 21.23 -10.31 -5.74
N ALA A 93 20.83 -10.47 -7.00
CA ALA A 93 21.57 -11.23 -8.00
C ALA A 93 22.96 -10.64 -8.27
N ALA A 94 23.12 -9.32 -8.15
CA ALA A 94 24.40 -8.62 -8.24
C ALA A 94 25.19 -8.60 -6.90
N GLY A 95 24.80 -9.42 -5.92
CA GLY A 95 25.49 -9.57 -4.64
C GLY A 95 25.25 -8.45 -3.64
N ARG A 96 24.24 -7.58 -3.85
CA ARG A 96 23.84 -6.54 -2.89
C ARG A 96 22.95 -7.13 -1.81
N THR A 97 23.24 -6.78 -0.57
CA THR A 97 22.42 -7.21 0.57
C THR A 97 21.12 -6.41 0.64
N ILE A 98 20.00 -7.11 0.79
CA ILE A 98 18.66 -6.49 0.84
C ILE A 98 17.95 -6.73 2.19
N GLY A 99 17.14 -5.75 2.59
CA GLY A 99 16.22 -5.82 3.72
C GLY A 99 14.82 -5.42 3.30
N ILE A 100 13.89 -6.37 3.21
CA ILE A 100 12.52 -6.09 2.75
C ILE A 100 11.57 -6.00 3.95
N GLY A 101 10.85 -4.88 4.05
CA GLY A 101 9.93 -4.57 5.14
C GLY A 101 8.51 -4.35 4.66
N GLY A 102 7.80 -5.43 4.31
CA GLY A 102 6.36 -5.40 4.04
C GLY A 102 5.95 -4.78 2.70
N SER A 103 6.89 -4.50 1.79
CA SER A 103 6.62 -3.97 0.44
C SER A 103 5.61 -4.83 -0.32
N ILE A 104 4.54 -4.22 -0.84
CA ILE A 104 3.46 -4.92 -1.57
C ILE A 104 4.03 -5.74 -2.74
N GLY A 105 3.62 -7.00 -2.86
CA GLY A 105 4.14 -7.90 -3.90
C GLY A 105 5.53 -8.47 -3.59
N SER A 106 5.92 -8.46 -2.31
CA SER A 106 7.14 -9.13 -1.84
C SER A 106 6.92 -10.62 -1.56
N TYR A 107 5.69 -11.11 -1.46
CA TYR A 107 5.43 -12.56 -1.53
C TYR A 107 5.63 -13.11 -2.97
N PRO A 108 6.15 -14.34 -3.17
CA PRO A 108 6.66 -15.26 -2.16
C PRO A 108 8.04 -14.86 -1.62
N VAL A 109 8.32 -15.26 -0.38
CA VAL A 109 9.68 -15.14 0.18
C VAL A 109 10.64 -15.98 -0.67
N PRO A 110 11.77 -15.42 -1.12
CA PRO A 110 12.73 -16.18 -1.94
C PRO A 110 13.16 -17.47 -1.23
N ARG A 111 13.42 -18.56 -1.95
CA ARG A 111 13.95 -19.80 -1.34
C ARG A 111 15.41 -19.64 -0.90
N ASP A 112 16.22 -18.99 -1.73
CA ASP A 112 17.62 -18.71 -1.44
C ASP A 112 17.77 -17.54 -0.45
N ASP A 113 18.55 -17.71 0.61
CA ASP A 113 18.83 -16.73 1.67
C ASP A 113 20.02 -15.83 1.33
N ARG A 114 20.81 -16.14 0.29
CA ARG A 114 21.98 -15.34 -0.07
C ARG A 114 21.60 -13.88 -0.29
N HIS A 115 22.41 -13.01 0.32
CA HIS A 115 22.25 -11.56 0.28
C HIS A 115 20.91 -11.05 0.83
N ILE A 116 20.19 -11.83 1.65
CA ILE A 116 19.02 -11.36 2.39
C ILE A 116 19.44 -11.10 3.84
N ALA A 117 19.44 -9.83 4.25
CA ALA A 117 19.67 -9.44 5.64
C ALA A 117 18.40 -9.63 6.49
N PHE A 118 17.25 -9.28 5.92
CA PHE A 118 15.93 -9.64 6.43
C PHE A 118 14.87 -9.54 5.32
N TYR A 119 13.76 -10.24 5.49
CA TYR A 119 12.65 -10.32 4.56
C TYR A 119 11.36 -10.55 5.35
N LEU A 120 10.57 -9.50 5.47
CA LEU A 120 9.20 -9.53 5.94
C LEU A 120 8.32 -9.36 4.70
N PRO A 121 7.59 -10.40 4.26
CA PRO A 121 6.77 -10.29 3.06
C PRO A 121 5.60 -9.33 3.30
N ASP A 122 4.89 -9.00 2.24
CA ASP A 122 3.76 -8.09 2.33
C ASP A 122 2.65 -8.62 3.24
N LEU A 123 1.81 -7.68 3.61
CA LEU A 123 0.71 -7.83 4.54
C LEU A 123 -0.39 -8.79 4.05
N PHE A 124 -0.41 -9.11 2.76
CA PHE A 124 -1.36 -10.01 2.10
C PHE A 124 -0.74 -11.37 1.78
N ALA A 125 0.47 -11.65 2.28
CA ALA A 125 1.14 -12.93 2.12
C ALA A 125 0.26 -14.09 2.67
N PRO A 126 0.05 -15.17 1.89
CA PRO A 126 -0.74 -16.33 2.31
C PRO A 126 -0.06 -17.15 3.42
N THR A 127 1.25 -17.04 3.56
CA THR A 127 2.05 -17.70 4.61
C THR A 127 2.83 -16.68 5.43
N PHE A 128 3.31 -17.10 6.60
CA PHE A 128 4.00 -16.24 7.57
C PHE A 128 5.52 -16.41 7.54
N GLU A 129 6.04 -17.01 6.46
CA GLU A 129 7.47 -17.21 6.29
C GLU A 129 8.19 -15.87 6.29
N THR A 130 9.33 -15.81 6.97
CA THR A 130 10.17 -14.63 7.03
C THR A 130 11.64 -15.04 7.06
N LYS A 131 12.51 -14.12 6.69
CA LYS A 131 13.94 -14.24 6.91
C LYS A 131 14.43 -13.11 7.81
N PRO A 132 15.14 -13.38 8.91
CA PRO A 132 15.22 -14.68 9.59
C PRO A 132 13.85 -15.17 10.11
N HIS A 133 13.74 -16.47 10.38
CA HIS A 133 12.49 -17.12 10.80
C HIS A 133 11.88 -16.52 12.07
N HIS A 134 12.67 -15.95 12.99
CA HIS A 134 12.12 -15.39 14.24
C HIS A 134 11.17 -14.20 14.04
N LEU A 135 11.16 -13.56 12.85
CA LEU A 135 10.22 -12.50 12.50
C LEU A 135 8.82 -13.04 12.17
N SER A 136 8.65 -14.35 11.96
CA SER A 136 7.36 -14.97 11.59
C SER A 136 6.29 -14.80 12.64
N ALA A 137 6.67 -14.73 13.93
CA ALA A 137 5.76 -14.41 15.03
C ALA A 137 5.10 -13.04 14.84
N PHE A 138 5.86 -12.04 14.37
CA PHE A 138 5.31 -10.75 14.02
C PHE A 138 4.42 -10.84 12.78
N GLN A 139 4.89 -11.50 11.71
CA GLN A 139 4.11 -11.63 10.47
C GLN A 139 2.76 -12.32 10.71
N ALA A 140 2.72 -13.39 11.49
CA ALA A 140 1.49 -14.12 11.82
C ALA A 140 0.51 -13.26 12.64
N PHE A 141 1.01 -12.46 13.57
CA PHE A 141 0.20 -11.49 14.33
C PHE A 141 -0.34 -10.39 13.41
N ASN A 142 0.53 -9.83 12.58
CA ASN A 142 0.25 -8.71 11.69
C ASN A 142 -0.80 -9.07 10.63
N ASN A 143 -0.65 -10.23 9.96
CA ASN A 143 -1.61 -10.71 8.96
C ASN A 143 -2.97 -11.04 9.61
N GLY A 144 -2.95 -11.61 10.82
CA GLY A 144 -4.17 -11.86 11.59
C GLY A 144 -4.93 -10.57 11.92
N ALA A 145 -4.22 -9.52 12.33
CA ALA A 145 -4.82 -8.22 12.60
C ALA A 145 -5.44 -7.57 11.36
N ILE A 146 -4.83 -7.74 10.17
CA ILE A 146 -5.37 -7.21 8.91
C ILE A 146 -6.63 -7.92 8.51
N ALA A 147 -6.64 -9.25 8.53
CA ALA A 147 -7.84 -10.03 8.22
C ALA A 147 -9.05 -9.62 9.09
N GLN A 148 -8.80 -9.07 10.28
CA GLN A 148 -9.81 -8.61 11.22
C GLN A 148 -10.09 -7.10 11.16
N SER A 149 -9.42 -6.32 10.30
CA SER A 149 -9.48 -4.85 10.30
C SER A 149 -9.79 -4.22 8.93
N GLN A 150 -10.21 -5.03 7.94
CA GLN A 150 -10.34 -4.60 6.53
C GLN A 150 -11.46 -3.57 6.32
N LEU A 151 -12.58 -3.68 7.05
CA LEU A 151 -13.70 -2.73 6.99
C LEU A 151 -14.10 -2.26 8.39
N VAL A 152 -14.33 -3.22 9.29
CA VAL A 152 -14.57 -3.00 10.72
C VAL A 152 -13.35 -3.48 11.48
N VAL A 153 -12.97 -2.80 12.56
CA VAL A 153 -12.01 -3.36 13.53
C VAL A 153 -12.74 -4.42 14.34
N ARG A 154 -12.78 -5.65 13.83
CA ARG A 154 -13.47 -6.77 14.47
C ARG A 154 -12.77 -7.13 15.80
N ARG A 155 -13.56 -7.50 16.80
CA ARG A 155 -13.03 -7.99 18.09
C ARG A 155 -12.63 -9.45 17.95
N GLY A 156 -11.40 -9.79 18.33
CA GLY A 156 -10.98 -11.19 18.50
C GLY A 156 -9.63 -11.51 17.88
N LEU A 157 -8.57 -10.85 18.31
CA LEU A 157 -7.22 -11.32 17.99
C LEU A 157 -7.07 -12.76 18.48
N ASP A 158 -6.47 -13.61 17.64
CA ASP A 158 -6.04 -14.95 18.05
C ASP A 158 -5.13 -14.79 19.29
N LYS A 159 -5.67 -15.17 20.46
CA LYS A 159 -5.02 -14.97 21.76
C LYS A 159 -3.67 -15.66 21.82
N GLN A 160 -3.53 -16.81 21.14
CA GLN A 160 -2.27 -17.53 21.07
C GLN A 160 -1.25 -16.73 20.27
N ARG A 161 -1.61 -16.24 19.07
CA ARG A 161 -0.71 -15.39 18.26
C ARG A 161 -0.33 -14.10 18.97
N ALA A 162 -1.28 -13.47 19.65
CA ALA A 162 -1.02 -12.27 20.44
C ALA A 162 -0.03 -12.54 21.59
N ALA A 163 -0.22 -13.64 22.33
CA ALA A 163 0.70 -14.04 23.40
C ALA A 163 2.10 -14.35 22.86
N THR A 164 2.20 -15.12 21.76
CA THR A 164 3.48 -15.41 21.10
C THR A 164 4.20 -14.14 20.64
N PHE A 165 3.46 -13.19 20.05
CA PHE A 165 4.01 -11.89 19.67
C PHE A 165 4.51 -11.09 20.89
N LEU A 166 3.71 -11.00 21.95
CA LEU A 166 4.08 -10.24 23.15
C LEU A 166 5.35 -10.80 23.82
N LEU A 167 5.47 -12.13 23.90
CA LEU A 167 6.69 -12.80 24.40
C LEU A 167 7.91 -12.51 23.51
N ALA A 168 7.70 -12.41 22.19
CA ALA A 168 8.77 -12.11 21.23
C ALA A 168 9.08 -10.60 21.10
N ALA A 169 8.20 -9.71 21.59
CA ALA A 169 8.23 -8.28 21.30
C ALA A 169 9.59 -7.59 21.57
N PRO A 170 10.29 -7.83 22.70
CA PRO A 170 11.61 -7.24 22.93
C PRO A 170 12.65 -7.68 21.90
N ARG A 171 12.66 -8.98 21.55
CA ARG A 171 13.58 -9.55 20.55
C ARG A 171 13.28 -9.03 19.15
N LEU A 172 12.00 -8.83 18.83
CA LEU A 172 11.54 -8.23 17.58
C LEU A 172 11.90 -6.74 17.46
N GLY A 173 12.28 -6.09 18.57
CA GLY A 173 12.69 -4.68 18.58
C GLY A 173 11.56 -3.70 18.88
N ILE A 174 10.41 -4.19 19.37
CA ILE A 174 9.30 -3.34 19.79
C ILE A 174 9.77 -2.45 20.95
N ARG A 175 9.65 -1.14 20.77
CA ARG A 175 10.16 -0.17 21.73
C ARG A 175 9.14 0.03 22.87
N GLY A 176 9.61 0.30 24.07
CA GLY A 176 8.73 0.61 25.22
C GLY A 176 7.75 1.76 24.93
N ARG A 177 8.20 2.79 24.22
CA ARG A 177 7.33 3.90 23.76
C ARG A 177 6.18 3.46 22.85
N THR A 178 6.38 2.40 22.06
CA THR A 178 5.37 1.85 21.16
C THR A 178 4.35 1.00 21.95
N LEU A 179 4.82 0.25 22.94
CA LEU A 179 3.92 -0.43 23.89
C LEU A 179 3.08 0.58 24.66
N LEU A 180 3.68 1.67 25.15
CA LEU A 180 2.95 2.76 25.80
C LEU A 180 1.94 3.43 24.86
N ALA A 181 2.29 3.63 23.58
CA ALA A 181 1.35 4.13 22.59
C ALA A 181 0.17 3.18 22.35
N ALA A 182 0.41 1.86 22.31
CA ALA A 182 -0.63 0.86 22.19
C ALA A 182 -1.54 0.83 23.43
N VAL A 183 -0.99 0.90 24.63
CA VAL A 183 -1.76 1.00 25.89
C VAL A 183 -2.56 2.31 25.94
N GLY A 184 -1.93 3.43 25.60
CA GLY A 184 -2.59 4.74 25.51
C GLY A 184 -3.72 4.75 24.49
N GLN A 185 -3.56 4.05 23.36
CA GLN A 185 -4.61 3.84 22.38
C GLN A 185 -5.80 3.09 23.00
N LEU A 186 -5.57 1.95 23.67
CA LEU A 186 -6.63 1.20 24.34
C LEU A 186 -7.34 2.03 25.43
N ALA A 187 -6.60 2.78 26.23
CA ALA A 187 -7.19 3.70 27.21
C ALA A 187 -8.03 4.79 26.53
N SER A 188 -7.57 5.31 25.40
CA SER A 188 -8.31 6.32 24.63
C SER A 188 -9.63 5.80 24.07
N GLU A 189 -9.73 4.50 23.78
CA GLU A 189 -10.94 3.83 23.29
C GLU A 189 -12.00 3.64 24.38
N VAL A 190 -11.56 3.50 25.65
CA VAL A 190 -12.47 3.46 26.80
C VAL A 190 -13.15 4.82 26.98
N LEU A 191 -12.40 5.91 26.76
CA LEU A 191 -12.91 7.29 26.86
C LEU A 191 -13.75 7.69 25.65
N ASP A 192 -13.31 7.29 24.45
CA ASP A 192 -14.00 7.57 23.20
C ASP A 192 -13.92 6.36 22.28
N LYS A 193 -15.02 5.60 22.22
CA LYS A 193 -15.13 4.38 21.42
C LYS A 193 -14.82 4.60 19.94
N ARG A 194 -15.00 5.81 19.42
CA ARG A 194 -14.71 6.14 18.00
C ARG A 194 -13.22 6.00 17.69
N ARG A 195 -12.34 6.16 18.68
CA ARG A 195 -10.88 6.08 18.51
C ARG A 195 -10.37 4.69 18.17
N VAL A 196 -11.18 3.65 18.24
CA VAL A 196 -10.78 2.28 17.87
C VAL A 196 -10.23 2.19 16.44
N VAL A 197 -10.64 3.10 15.56
CA VAL A 197 -10.14 3.22 14.18
C VAL A 197 -8.63 3.49 14.11
N ARG A 198 -8.04 4.08 15.16
CA ARG A 198 -6.60 4.37 15.25
C ARG A 198 -5.74 3.13 15.51
N ARG A 199 -6.33 1.97 15.81
CA ARG A 199 -5.58 0.70 15.91
C ARG A 199 -4.83 0.38 14.60
N ARG A 200 -5.35 0.78 13.45
CA ARG A 200 -4.68 0.69 12.13
C ARG A 200 -3.32 1.41 12.11
N THR A 201 -3.19 2.51 12.85
CA THR A 201 -1.93 3.25 13.01
C THR A 201 -0.94 2.53 13.91
N ILE A 202 -1.42 1.92 15.01
CA ILE A 202 -0.56 1.15 15.93
C ILE A 202 0.13 0.00 15.18
N GLN A 203 -0.59 -0.67 14.29
CA GLN A 203 -0.03 -1.72 13.45
C GLN A 203 1.19 -1.23 12.64
N ALA A 204 1.09 -0.07 11.97
CA ALA A 204 2.20 0.50 11.22
C ALA A 204 3.40 0.89 12.12
N ILE A 205 3.14 1.37 13.34
CA ILE A 205 4.20 1.69 14.31
C ILE A 205 4.91 0.42 14.79
N LEU A 206 4.18 -0.67 15.02
CA LEU A 206 4.78 -1.97 15.36
C LEU A 206 5.64 -2.50 14.20
N SER A 207 5.12 -2.49 12.97
CA SER A 207 5.88 -2.88 11.77
C SER A 207 7.16 -2.06 11.62
N PHE A 208 7.07 -0.75 11.84
CA PHE A 208 8.23 0.14 11.76
C PHE A 208 9.28 -0.20 12.79
N ASP A 209 8.91 -0.47 14.05
CA ASP A 209 9.87 -0.83 15.10
C ASP A 209 10.65 -2.12 14.75
N VAL A 210 9.94 -3.13 14.20
CA VAL A 210 10.57 -4.38 13.75
C VAL A 210 11.57 -4.12 12.62
N VAL A 211 11.14 -3.42 11.56
CA VAL A 211 12.01 -3.14 10.40
C VAL A 211 13.17 -2.22 10.79
N TYR A 212 12.92 -1.20 11.62
CA TYR A 212 13.95 -0.28 12.09
C TYR A 212 14.98 -0.98 13.00
N ARG A 213 14.56 -1.98 13.79
CA ARG A 213 15.49 -2.84 14.53
C ARG A 213 16.39 -3.62 13.58
N GLN A 214 15.83 -4.22 12.53
CA GLN A 214 16.62 -4.96 11.55
C GLN A 214 17.58 -4.03 10.81
N LEU A 215 17.11 -2.88 10.30
CA LEU A 215 17.93 -1.86 9.65
C LEU A 215 19.16 -1.49 10.49
N LYS A 216 18.97 -1.14 11.77
CA LYS A 216 20.08 -0.77 12.66
C LYS A 216 21.08 -1.88 12.90
N THR A 217 20.62 -3.13 12.90
CA THR A 217 21.41 -4.29 13.32
C THR A 217 22.17 -4.91 12.16
N THR A 218 21.52 -5.04 10.99
CA THR A 218 22.07 -5.77 9.85
C THR A 218 22.62 -4.85 8.74
N ARG A 219 22.18 -3.58 8.70
CA ARG A 219 22.67 -2.53 7.77
C ARG A 219 22.84 -3.02 6.31
N PRO A 220 21.78 -3.55 5.67
CA PRO A 220 21.87 -3.99 4.28
C PRO A 220 22.10 -2.83 3.31
N ASP A 221 22.55 -3.13 2.10
CA ASP A 221 22.79 -2.14 1.04
C ASP A 221 21.50 -1.45 0.58
N LEU A 222 20.40 -2.20 0.53
CA LEU A 222 19.05 -1.70 0.26
C LEU A 222 18.10 -2.09 1.40
N VAL A 223 17.25 -1.15 1.81
CA VAL A 223 16.13 -1.41 2.72
C VAL A 223 14.85 -0.86 2.11
N THR A 224 13.76 -1.61 2.17
CA THR A 224 12.41 -1.06 1.96
C THR A 224 11.59 -1.14 3.24
N PHE A 225 10.72 -0.16 3.44
CA PHE A 225 9.70 -0.19 4.48
C PHE A 225 8.39 0.38 3.94
N PHE A 226 7.36 -0.46 3.88
CA PHE A 226 6.02 -0.08 3.44
C PHE A 226 5.09 0.25 4.58
N SER A 227 4.28 1.30 4.39
CA SER A 227 3.29 1.71 5.37
C SER A 227 2.02 2.26 4.74
N ASN A 228 0.87 1.64 5.08
CA ASN A 228 -0.45 1.97 4.52
C ASN A 228 -1.31 2.89 5.42
N HIS A 229 -0.90 3.15 6.66
CA HIS A 229 -1.77 3.76 7.67
C HIS A 229 -2.32 5.15 7.28
N CYS A 230 -1.51 5.98 6.59
CA CYS A 230 -1.98 7.27 6.10
C CYS A 230 -3.01 7.11 4.96
N ALA A 231 -2.75 6.26 3.96
CA ALA A 231 -3.70 5.95 2.89
C ALA A 231 -5.05 5.46 3.44
N SER A 232 -5.02 4.53 4.40
CA SER A 232 -6.23 4.03 5.05
C SER A 232 -7.02 5.14 5.75
N SER A 233 -6.34 6.08 6.41
CA SER A 233 -6.99 7.23 7.05
C SER A 233 -7.54 8.23 6.03
N MET A 234 -6.79 8.50 4.96
CA MET A 234 -7.21 9.40 3.87
C MET A 234 -8.44 8.85 3.15
N HIS A 235 -8.48 7.56 2.83
CA HIS A 235 -9.66 6.96 2.20
C HIS A 235 -10.90 7.21 3.04
N ARG A 236 -10.84 7.07 4.37
CA ARG A 236 -12.04 7.17 5.21
C ARG A 236 -12.37 8.60 5.60
N TYR A 237 -11.37 9.42 5.91
CA TYR A 237 -11.56 10.69 6.63
C TYR A 237 -11.14 11.94 5.86
N TRP A 238 -10.97 11.85 4.53
CA TRP A 238 -10.75 13.04 3.70
C TRP A 238 -11.88 14.05 3.88
N ALA A 239 -13.13 13.58 3.88
CA ALA A 239 -14.32 14.42 4.07
C ALA A 239 -14.36 15.16 5.41
N ALA A 240 -13.73 14.60 6.45
CA ALA A 240 -13.67 15.23 7.75
C ALA A 240 -12.54 16.26 7.83
N THR A 241 -11.38 15.94 7.25
CA THR A 241 -10.17 16.77 7.35
C THR A 241 -10.18 17.92 6.35
N TYR A 242 -10.67 17.67 5.13
CA TYR A 242 -10.73 18.62 4.03
C TYR A 242 -12.16 18.74 3.46
N PRO A 243 -13.14 19.17 4.26
CA PRO A 243 -14.55 19.17 3.86
C PRO A 243 -14.83 20.07 2.65
N HIS A 244 -13.98 21.07 2.38
CA HIS A 244 -14.14 22.03 1.29
C HIS A 244 -13.58 21.54 -0.06
N ASP A 245 -12.77 20.47 -0.09
CA ASP A 245 -12.14 19.98 -1.32
C ASP A 245 -13.18 19.46 -2.34
N TYR A 246 -14.32 18.95 -1.86
CA TYR A 246 -15.39 18.40 -2.69
C TYR A 246 -16.02 19.47 -3.58
N ALA A 247 -16.30 20.65 -3.00
CA ALA A 247 -16.86 21.78 -3.76
C ALA A 247 -15.85 22.33 -4.79
N ALA A 248 -14.57 22.43 -4.40
CA ALA A 248 -13.51 22.87 -5.30
C ALA A 248 -13.34 21.89 -6.49
N GLN A 249 -13.39 20.59 -6.22
CA GLN A 249 -13.28 19.57 -7.25
C GLN A 249 -14.47 19.55 -8.20
N ALA A 250 -15.70 19.67 -7.68
CA ALA A 250 -16.90 19.81 -8.49
C ALA A 250 -16.80 21.00 -9.46
N HIS A 251 -16.29 22.14 -8.98
CA HIS A 251 -16.10 23.33 -9.79
C HIS A 251 -15.02 23.17 -10.87
N ALA A 252 -13.89 22.53 -10.54
CA ALA A 252 -12.81 22.27 -11.48
C ALA A 252 -13.25 21.31 -12.60
N GLU A 253 -13.98 20.25 -12.27
CA GLU A 253 -14.49 19.27 -13.24
C GLU A 253 -15.55 19.91 -14.17
N ALA A 254 -16.44 20.73 -13.63
CA ALA A 254 -17.40 21.49 -14.43
C ALA A 254 -16.72 22.45 -15.42
N SER A 255 -15.64 23.11 -14.99
CA SER A 255 -14.87 24.05 -15.82
C SER A 255 -14.13 23.36 -16.98
N GLN A 256 -13.90 22.05 -16.91
CA GLN A 256 -13.24 21.24 -17.95
C GLN A 256 -14.24 20.62 -18.95
N GLY A 257 -15.52 21.02 -18.93
CA GLY A 257 -16.53 20.50 -19.84
C GLY A 257 -16.88 19.02 -19.63
N LYS A 258 -16.40 18.40 -18.54
CA LYS A 258 -16.87 17.08 -18.13
C LYS A 258 -18.34 17.24 -17.71
N ARG A 259 -19.22 16.40 -18.28
CA ARG A 259 -20.65 16.43 -18.00
C ARG A 259 -20.83 16.29 -16.49
N MET A 260 -21.38 17.33 -15.88
CA MET A 260 -21.54 17.42 -14.44
C MET A 260 -22.55 16.36 -13.98
N THR A 261 -22.09 15.18 -13.56
CA THR A 261 -22.90 14.33 -12.69
C THR A 261 -22.84 14.98 -11.32
N VAL A 262 -23.89 15.71 -10.97
CA VAL A 262 -24.09 16.40 -9.68
C VAL A 262 -23.73 15.52 -8.44
N GLU A 263 -23.69 14.19 -8.61
CA GLU A 263 -23.38 13.18 -7.59
C GLU A 263 -21.88 12.97 -7.30
N THR A 264 -20.94 13.30 -8.19
CA THR A 264 -19.55 12.77 -8.08
C THR A 264 -18.58 13.58 -7.20
N SER A 265 -19.02 14.66 -6.56
CA SER A 265 -18.15 15.52 -5.74
C SER A 265 -18.93 16.27 -4.65
N ARG A 266 -19.79 15.57 -3.91
CA ARG A 266 -20.50 16.11 -2.74
C ARG A 266 -19.97 15.46 -1.46
N ASN A 267 -19.83 16.28 -0.43
CA ASN A 267 -19.64 15.83 0.93
C ASN A 267 -21.01 15.79 1.61
N GLU A 268 -21.59 14.60 1.71
CA GLU A 268 -22.91 14.35 2.33
C GLU A 268 -22.78 13.96 3.81
N MET A 269 -21.57 14.01 4.37
CA MET A 269 -21.33 13.67 5.78
C MET A 269 -21.91 14.77 6.68
N SER A 270 -22.47 14.36 7.83
CA SER A 270 -23.00 15.30 8.82
C SER A 270 -21.89 16.13 9.46
N ARG A 271 -22.25 17.32 9.99
CA ARG A 271 -21.30 18.16 10.74
C ARG A 271 -20.72 17.44 11.96
N ASP A 272 -21.56 16.71 12.69
CA ASP A 272 -21.13 15.92 13.85
C ASP A 272 -20.10 14.86 13.48
N TRP A 273 -20.27 14.21 12.32
CA TRP A 273 -19.31 13.24 11.81
C TRP A 273 -17.99 13.92 11.43
N ILE A 274 -18.04 15.04 10.71
CA ILE A 274 -16.85 15.83 10.34
C ILE A 274 -16.08 16.23 11.61
N ASP A 275 -16.76 16.78 12.61
CA ASP A 275 -16.14 17.19 13.86
C ASP A 275 -15.54 16.03 14.65
N ALA A 276 -16.17 14.85 14.60
CA ALA A 276 -15.66 13.65 15.24
C ALA A 276 -14.36 13.12 14.61
N TYR A 277 -14.22 13.20 13.28
CA TYR A 277 -13.15 12.52 12.54
C TYR A 277 -12.10 13.43 11.88
N LYS A 278 -12.24 14.76 11.95
CA LYS A 278 -11.28 15.73 11.35
C LYS A 278 -9.83 15.59 11.84
N GLY A 279 -9.63 14.92 12.99
CA GLY A 279 -8.33 14.68 13.59
C GLY A 279 -7.61 13.41 13.12
N GLU A 280 -8.24 12.56 12.29
CA GLU A 280 -7.70 11.22 11.99
C GLU A 280 -6.56 11.24 10.96
N ILE A 281 -6.62 12.05 9.90
CA ILE A 281 -5.48 12.24 8.97
C ILE A 281 -4.30 12.92 9.68
N PRO A 282 -4.48 14.02 10.45
CA PRO A 282 -3.41 14.59 11.26
C PRO A 282 -2.78 13.60 12.26
N HIS A 283 -3.59 12.70 12.84
CA HIS A 283 -3.08 11.66 13.74
C HIS A 283 -2.13 10.69 13.03
N THR A 284 -2.49 10.20 11.84
CA THR A 284 -1.63 9.29 11.07
C THR A 284 -0.37 10.00 10.57
N MET A 285 -0.48 11.26 10.14
CA MET A 285 0.69 12.03 9.69
C MET A 285 1.71 12.25 10.81
N ARG A 286 1.29 12.44 12.08
CA ARG A 286 2.24 12.49 13.21
C ARG A 286 2.99 11.18 13.42
N ALA A 287 2.36 10.03 13.16
CA ALA A 287 3.03 8.74 13.22
C ALA A 287 4.07 8.61 12.09
N ALA A 288 3.70 8.98 10.86
CA ALA A 288 4.61 9.01 9.71
C ALA A 288 5.79 9.97 9.94
N ASP A 289 5.56 11.16 10.49
CA ASP A 289 6.59 12.16 10.80
C ASP A 289 7.63 11.60 11.78
N LYS A 290 7.18 10.89 12.82
CA LYS A 290 8.06 10.24 13.78
C LYS A 290 8.87 9.09 13.16
N MET A 291 8.27 8.30 12.27
CA MET A 291 9.00 7.27 11.51
C MET A 291 10.08 7.91 10.64
N LEU A 292 9.71 8.98 9.91
CA LEU A 292 10.63 9.76 9.09
C LEU A 292 11.79 10.32 9.92
N GLY A 293 11.51 10.91 11.08
CA GLY A 293 12.55 11.41 11.99
C GLY A 293 13.55 10.36 12.43
N ASP A 294 13.06 9.16 12.81
CA ASP A 294 13.93 8.03 13.16
C ASP A 294 14.81 7.59 11.96
N LEU A 295 14.30 7.64 10.73
CA LEU A 295 15.03 7.32 9.49
C LEU A 295 16.05 8.40 9.11
N MET A 296 15.67 9.68 9.17
CA MET A 296 16.58 10.80 8.94
C MET A 296 17.74 10.78 9.94
N ALA A 297 17.46 10.52 11.22
CA ALA A 297 18.48 10.38 12.25
C ALA A 297 19.37 9.14 12.08
N PHE A 298 18.85 8.07 11.46
CA PHE A 298 19.66 6.92 11.07
C PHE A 298 20.62 7.29 9.94
N VAL A 299 20.10 7.86 8.86
CA VAL A 299 20.87 8.23 7.67
C VAL A 299 21.92 9.30 7.99
N ALA A 300 21.61 10.29 8.83
CA ALA A 300 22.59 11.28 9.29
C ALA A 300 23.78 10.67 10.06
N ARG A 301 23.56 9.58 10.81
CA ARG A 301 24.62 8.85 11.54
C ARG A 301 25.37 7.83 10.69
N HIS A 302 24.80 7.47 9.53
CA HIS A 302 25.32 6.49 8.60
C HIS A 302 25.33 7.12 7.20
N PRO A 303 26.24 8.08 6.95
CA PRO A 303 26.19 8.91 5.75
C PRO A 303 26.34 8.10 4.46
N GLU A 304 26.79 6.84 4.51
CA GLU A 304 26.74 5.94 3.36
C GLU A 304 25.30 5.73 2.82
N TYR A 305 24.27 5.88 3.65
CA TYR A 305 22.87 5.77 3.25
C TYR A 305 22.31 7.06 2.66
N ARG A 306 21.32 6.90 1.77
CA ARG A 306 20.34 7.92 1.41
C ARG A 306 18.96 7.47 1.87
N LEU A 307 18.03 8.43 1.94
CA LEU A 307 16.62 8.16 2.15
C LEU A 307 15.83 8.56 0.90
N LEU A 308 15.06 7.63 0.36
CA LEU A 308 13.99 7.90 -0.59
C LEU A 308 12.66 7.71 0.15
N LEU A 309 11.89 8.78 0.34
CA LEU A 309 10.47 8.65 0.69
C LEU A 309 9.69 8.71 -0.62
N ILE A 310 8.91 7.68 -0.92
CA ILE A 310 8.14 7.63 -2.15
C ILE A 310 6.74 7.08 -1.92
N THR A 311 5.80 7.62 -2.68
CA THR A 311 4.45 7.12 -2.88
C THR A 311 4.30 6.86 -4.38
N THR A 312 3.63 5.78 -4.76
CA THR A 312 3.45 5.44 -6.19
C THR A 312 2.27 6.17 -6.82
N MET A 313 1.35 6.67 -6.00
CA MET A 313 0.18 7.44 -6.37
C MET A 313 -0.21 8.34 -5.19
N GLY A 314 -1.29 9.10 -5.30
CA GLY A 314 -1.84 9.96 -4.25
C GLY A 314 -3.33 9.73 -4.02
N GLN A 315 -3.94 10.56 -3.15
CA GLN A 315 -5.39 10.66 -3.02
C GLN A 315 -5.88 12.10 -3.17
N ARG A 316 -7.16 12.26 -3.52
CA ARG A 316 -7.90 13.53 -3.47
C ARG A 316 -9.34 13.28 -3.03
N ALA A 317 -10.12 14.35 -2.86
CA ALA A 317 -11.56 14.25 -2.62
C ALA A 317 -12.27 13.48 -3.74
N ALA A 318 -13.26 12.68 -3.36
CA ALA A 318 -14.11 11.95 -4.29
C ALA A 318 -15.59 12.16 -3.93
N VAL A 319 -16.35 11.10 -3.76
CA VAL A 319 -17.71 11.14 -3.18
C VAL A 319 -17.60 10.80 -1.71
N ALA A 320 -18.27 11.54 -0.84
CA ALA A 320 -18.39 11.17 0.56
C ALA A 320 -19.87 11.08 0.93
N LYS A 321 -20.32 9.87 1.24
CA LYS A 321 -21.69 9.58 1.67
C LYS A 321 -21.70 8.68 2.90
N PRO A 322 -22.72 8.77 3.76
CA PRO A 322 -22.90 7.85 4.85
C PRO A 322 -23.03 6.41 4.34
N VAL A 323 -22.26 5.51 4.93
CA VAL A 323 -22.35 4.07 4.70
C VAL A 323 -22.53 3.38 6.04
N TYR A 324 -23.76 2.97 6.36
CA TYR A 324 -24.12 2.39 7.64
C TYR A 324 -23.79 0.90 7.72
N ASN A 325 -23.86 0.19 6.59
CA ASN A 325 -23.50 -1.21 6.50
C ASN A 325 -22.96 -1.57 5.11
N GLN A 326 -22.30 -2.72 5.01
CA GLN A 326 -21.82 -3.28 3.75
C GLN A 326 -21.93 -4.81 3.75
N LEU A 327 -22.23 -5.39 2.60
CA LEU A 327 -22.17 -6.83 2.45
C LEU A 327 -20.75 -7.36 2.59
N VAL A 328 -20.61 -8.43 3.36
CA VAL A 328 -19.39 -9.19 3.55
C VAL A 328 -19.68 -10.69 3.42
N LEU A 329 -18.64 -11.45 3.07
CA LEU A 329 -18.65 -12.90 3.08
C LEU A 329 -18.42 -13.42 4.51
N ALA A 330 -19.51 -13.65 5.25
CA ALA A 330 -19.45 -14.07 6.65
C ALA A 330 -19.20 -15.58 6.82
N GLU A 331 -19.81 -16.40 5.97
CA GLU A 331 -19.65 -17.86 5.97
C GLU A 331 -19.18 -18.36 4.60
N PRO A 332 -17.87 -18.25 4.28
CA PRO A 332 -17.33 -18.69 2.99
C PRO A 332 -17.73 -20.13 2.62
N GLY A 333 -17.69 -21.07 3.58
CA GLY A 333 -18.07 -22.46 3.34
C GLY A 333 -19.50 -22.62 2.83
N ARG A 334 -20.45 -21.85 3.39
CA ARG A 334 -21.84 -21.85 2.93
C ARG A 334 -21.98 -21.25 1.55
N PHE A 335 -21.29 -20.15 1.28
CA PHE A 335 -21.27 -19.49 -0.02
C PHE A 335 -20.77 -20.41 -1.14
N PHE A 336 -19.61 -21.05 -0.95
CA PHE A 336 -19.06 -21.96 -1.95
C PHE A 336 -19.86 -23.26 -2.08
N SER A 337 -20.41 -23.77 -0.98
CA SER A 337 -21.36 -24.90 -1.01
C SER A 337 -22.58 -24.61 -1.88
N ARG A 338 -23.17 -23.41 -1.78
CA ARG A 338 -24.30 -22.98 -2.65
C ARG A 338 -23.91 -22.92 -4.12
N LEU A 339 -22.66 -22.58 -4.40
CA LEU A 339 -22.08 -22.60 -5.74
C LEU A 339 -21.66 -24.00 -6.21
N GLY A 340 -21.89 -25.05 -5.42
CA GLY A 340 -21.61 -26.44 -5.78
C GLY A 340 -20.14 -26.84 -5.65
N LEU A 341 -19.45 -26.29 -4.64
CA LEU A 341 -18.06 -26.60 -4.34
C LEU A 341 -17.92 -27.19 -2.94
N GLU A 342 -17.05 -28.19 -2.82
CA GLU A 342 -16.69 -28.82 -1.55
C GLU A 342 -15.57 -28.04 -0.82
N PRO A 343 -15.45 -28.14 0.51
CA PRO A 343 -14.44 -27.39 1.28
C PRO A 343 -12.98 -27.59 0.85
N GLY A 344 -12.64 -28.70 0.21
CA GLY A 344 -11.29 -28.98 -0.30
C GLY A 344 -10.98 -28.40 -1.68
N GLU A 345 -11.99 -27.87 -2.37
CA GLU A 345 -11.89 -27.45 -3.77
C GLU A 345 -11.54 -25.98 -3.94
N TRP A 346 -11.54 -25.23 -2.84
CA TRP A 346 -11.25 -23.80 -2.84
C TRP A 346 -10.50 -23.40 -1.57
N ARG A 347 -9.75 -22.31 -1.68
CA ARG A 347 -9.08 -21.65 -0.56
C ARG A 347 -9.14 -20.15 -0.78
N GLN A 348 -9.74 -19.44 0.16
CA GLN A 348 -9.68 -17.99 0.19
C GLN A 348 -8.24 -17.54 0.46
N LEU A 349 -7.72 -16.67 -0.41
CA LEU A 349 -6.43 -16.02 -0.27
C LEU A 349 -6.63 -14.68 0.45
N PRO A 350 -5.62 -14.18 1.18
CA PRO A 350 -5.69 -12.83 1.72
C PRO A 350 -5.90 -11.79 0.61
N GLY A 351 -6.72 -10.77 0.90
CA GLY A 351 -7.09 -9.69 0.00
C GLY A 351 -7.61 -8.49 0.80
N MET A 352 -8.36 -7.59 0.15
CA MET A 352 -9.03 -6.47 0.82
C MET A 352 -10.54 -6.53 0.61
N GLU A 353 -11.30 -6.74 1.68
CA GLU A 353 -12.77 -6.68 1.66
C GLU A 353 -13.27 -5.34 1.07
N PRO A 354 -14.36 -5.36 0.27
CA PRO A 354 -15.24 -6.49 -0.09
C PRO A 354 -14.79 -7.27 -1.35
N CYS A 355 -13.50 -7.24 -1.68
CA CYS A 355 -12.89 -8.01 -2.76
C CYS A 355 -12.25 -9.30 -2.23
N TYR A 356 -12.60 -10.44 -2.82
CA TYR A 356 -12.19 -11.77 -2.37
C TYR A 356 -11.41 -12.51 -3.45
N ASN A 357 -10.19 -12.93 -3.10
CA ASN A 357 -9.33 -13.73 -3.94
C ASN A 357 -9.45 -15.21 -3.55
N VAL A 358 -9.63 -16.10 -4.53
CA VAL A 358 -9.81 -17.54 -4.30
C VAL A 358 -8.88 -18.33 -5.21
N ALA A 359 -8.20 -19.30 -4.62
CA ALA A 359 -7.51 -20.36 -5.35
C ALA A 359 -8.38 -21.63 -5.34
N PHE A 360 -8.47 -22.32 -6.47
CA PHE A 360 -9.15 -23.60 -6.63
C PHE A 360 -8.15 -24.76 -6.65
N SER A 361 -8.58 -25.95 -6.23
CA SER A 361 -7.76 -27.17 -6.26
C SER A 361 -7.26 -27.48 -7.68
N ASP A 362 -8.14 -27.29 -8.66
CA ASP A 362 -7.93 -27.62 -10.07
C ASP A 362 -8.83 -26.76 -10.99
N ALA A 363 -8.61 -26.88 -12.30
CA ALA A 363 -9.33 -26.14 -13.32
C ALA A 363 -10.83 -26.52 -13.38
N ALA A 364 -11.20 -27.74 -13.00
CA ALA A 364 -12.60 -28.20 -13.05
C ALA A 364 -13.44 -27.56 -11.92
N ALA A 365 -12.88 -27.46 -10.72
CA ALA A 365 -13.49 -26.72 -9.61
C ALA A 365 -13.71 -25.25 -9.98
N LYS A 366 -12.69 -24.59 -10.56
CA LYS A 366 -12.84 -23.22 -11.07
C LYS A 366 -13.93 -23.11 -12.14
N ALA A 367 -13.99 -24.05 -13.08
CA ALA A 367 -14.99 -24.03 -14.14
C ALA A 367 -16.42 -24.14 -13.58
N ARG A 368 -16.65 -24.99 -12.58
CA ARG A 368 -17.94 -25.09 -11.88
C ARG A 368 -18.29 -23.79 -11.16
N PHE A 369 -17.33 -23.17 -10.48
CA PHE A 369 -17.53 -21.84 -9.87
C PHE A 369 -18.03 -20.84 -10.91
N ILE A 370 -17.30 -20.68 -12.02
CA ILE A 370 -17.62 -19.70 -13.07
C ILE A 370 -19.01 -19.96 -13.66
N GLN A 371 -19.33 -21.23 -13.95
CA GLN A 371 -20.63 -21.59 -14.51
C GLN A 371 -21.78 -21.15 -13.59
N ARG A 372 -21.66 -21.41 -12.28
CA ARG A 372 -22.69 -21.08 -11.29
C ARG A 372 -22.72 -19.59 -10.96
N ALA A 373 -21.55 -18.97 -10.85
CA ALA A 373 -21.37 -17.54 -10.56
C ALA A 373 -22.00 -16.64 -11.65
N ARG A 374 -22.05 -17.07 -12.91
CA ARG A 374 -22.74 -16.34 -14.00
C ARG A 374 -24.25 -16.23 -13.80
N GLY A 375 -24.86 -17.19 -13.10
CA GLY A 375 -26.29 -17.18 -12.76
C GLY A 375 -26.61 -16.49 -11.43
N LEU A 376 -25.59 -16.03 -10.69
CA LEU A 376 -25.74 -15.43 -9.37
C LEU A 376 -26.09 -13.94 -9.47
N GLN A 377 -27.12 -13.52 -8.73
CA GLN A 377 -27.42 -12.11 -8.49
C GLN A 377 -27.36 -11.80 -7.00
N LEU A 378 -26.69 -10.71 -6.64
CA LEU A 378 -26.63 -10.18 -5.28
C LEU A 378 -27.47 -8.91 -5.22
N VAL A 379 -28.55 -8.92 -4.44
CA VAL A 379 -29.41 -7.73 -4.22
C VAL A 379 -29.87 -7.13 -5.55
N GLY A 380 -30.38 -7.98 -6.45
CA GLY A 380 -30.91 -7.58 -7.76
C GLY A 380 -29.86 -7.15 -8.80
N THR A 381 -28.58 -7.41 -8.55
CA THR A 381 -27.50 -7.06 -9.48
C THR A 381 -26.62 -8.27 -9.77
N PRO A 382 -26.16 -8.46 -11.02
CA PRO A 382 -25.29 -9.58 -11.38
C PRO A 382 -24.03 -9.64 -10.51
N PHE A 383 -23.63 -10.87 -10.18
CA PHE A 383 -22.39 -11.13 -9.47
C PHE A 383 -21.17 -10.83 -10.35
N ALA A 384 -20.25 -10.01 -9.83
CA ALA A 384 -19.05 -9.61 -10.55
C ALA A 384 -17.85 -10.45 -10.11
N PHE A 385 -17.11 -10.98 -11.08
CA PHE A 385 -15.88 -11.71 -10.86
C PHE A 385 -14.92 -11.59 -12.06
N GLU A 386 -13.64 -11.78 -11.81
CA GLU A 386 -12.55 -11.76 -12.79
C GLU A 386 -11.68 -13.01 -12.64
N THR A 387 -11.12 -13.47 -13.76
CA THR A 387 -10.25 -14.65 -13.80
C THR A 387 -8.82 -14.24 -14.13
N HIS A 388 -7.83 -14.77 -13.41
CA HIS A 388 -6.43 -14.37 -13.57
C HIS A 388 -5.53 -15.45 -14.18
N ASP A 389 -5.59 -16.65 -13.62
CA ASP A 389 -4.82 -17.83 -14.09
C ASP A 389 -5.73 -19.08 -14.12
N GLU A 390 -5.19 -20.26 -14.43
CA GLU A 390 -5.98 -21.51 -14.54
C GLU A 390 -6.73 -21.90 -13.26
N ARG A 391 -6.35 -21.40 -12.09
CA ARG A 391 -6.84 -21.83 -10.78
C ARG A 391 -7.22 -20.69 -9.85
N SER A 392 -7.26 -19.44 -10.29
CA SER A 392 -7.64 -18.31 -9.43
C SER A 392 -8.75 -17.44 -10.01
N VAL A 393 -9.55 -16.87 -9.10
CA VAL A 393 -10.62 -15.90 -9.37
C VAL A 393 -10.63 -14.84 -8.29
N THR A 394 -10.98 -13.62 -8.69
CA THR A 394 -11.36 -12.54 -7.78
C THR A 394 -12.83 -12.20 -7.96
N PHE A 395 -13.54 -11.92 -6.87
CA PHE A 395 -14.94 -11.48 -6.95
C PHE A 395 -15.27 -10.42 -5.91
N TRP A 396 -16.39 -9.72 -6.14
CA TRP A 396 -16.87 -8.64 -5.29
C TRP A 396 -18.28 -8.91 -4.80
N VAL A 397 -18.49 -8.71 -3.49
CA VAL A 397 -19.84 -8.69 -2.89
C VAL A 397 -20.28 -7.27 -2.53
N ASP A 398 -19.52 -6.25 -2.97
CA ASP A 398 -19.66 -4.85 -2.54
C ASP A 398 -21.07 -4.29 -2.75
N ARG A 399 -21.87 -4.27 -1.69
CA ARG A 399 -23.15 -3.56 -1.64
C ARG A 399 -23.22 -2.82 -0.33
N GLN A 400 -23.48 -1.52 -0.41
CA GLN A 400 -23.53 -0.62 0.73
C GLN A 400 -24.98 -0.31 1.10
N ASN A 401 -25.25 -0.03 2.37
CA ASN A 401 -26.57 0.38 2.88
C ASN A 401 -27.67 -0.63 2.51
N VAL A 402 -27.37 -1.91 2.64
CA VAL A 402 -28.27 -3.02 2.36
C VAL A 402 -29.21 -3.24 3.54
N ASP A 403 -30.51 -3.34 3.27
CA ASP A 403 -31.50 -3.78 4.24
C ASP A 403 -31.54 -5.32 4.28
N PRO A 404 -31.05 -5.97 5.35
CA PRO A 404 -31.00 -7.43 5.43
C PRO A 404 -32.39 -8.09 5.44
N ALA A 405 -33.46 -7.36 5.80
CA ALA A 405 -34.81 -7.91 5.82
C ALA A 405 -35.33 -8.18 4.40
N THR A 406 -34.98 -7.30 3.46
CA THR A 406 -35.50 -7.33 2.08
C THR A 406 -34.46 -7.82 1.06
N ALA A 407 -33.17 -7.71 1.36
CA ALA A 407 -32.11 -8.15 0.46
C ALA A 407 -32.15 -9.66 0.20
N ARG A 408 -32.02 -10.04 -1.08
CA ARG A 408 -32.03 -11.43 -1.54
C ARG A 408 -30.82 -11.74 -2.41
N VAL A 409 -30.45 -13.01 -2.40
CA VAL A 409 -29.50 -13.61 -3.34
C VAL A 409 -30.29 -14.54 -4.26
N GLU A 410 -30.11 -14.41 -5.57
CA GLU A 410 -30.79 -15.25 -6.55
C GLU A 410 -29.78 -16.12 -7.28
N LEU A 411 -30.08 -17.42 -7.38
CA LEU A 411 -29.26 -18.38 -8.12
C LEU A 411 -30.17 -19.43 -8.74
N ASP A 412 -30.10 -19.57 -10.06
CA ASP A 412 -30.85 -20.57 -10.84
C ASP A 412 -32.38 -20.59 -10.55
N GLY A 413 -32.96 -19.40 -10.38
CA GLY A 413 -34.39 -19.22 -10.10
C GLY A 413 -34.80 -19.43 -8.63
N ALA A 414 -33.87 -19.84 -7.75
CA ALA A 414 -34.09 -19.88 -6.31
C ALA A 414 -33.69 -18.56 -5.66
N SER A 415 -34.45 -18.14 -4.64
CA SER A 415 -34.19 -16.95 -3.83
C SER A 415 -33.76 -17.33 -2.42
N TYR A 416 -32.69 -16.72 -1.93
CA TYR A 416 -32.09 -16.96 -0.62
C TYR A 416 -32.02 -15.67 0.20
N SER A 417 -32.12 -15.80 1.53
CA SER A 417 -31.68 -14.73 2.42
C SER A 417 -30.15 -14.57 2.35
N LEU A 418 -29.62 -13.42 2.79
CA LEU A 418 -28.18 -13.19 2.84
C LEU A 418 -27.47 -14.28 3.67
N SER A 419 -27.97 -14.56 4.86
CA SER A 419 -27.39 -15.56 5.78
C SER A 419 -27.48 -16.99 5.24
N ASP A 420 -28.55 -17.33 4.51
CA ASP A 420 -28.68 -18.67 3.90
C ASP A 420 -27.70 -18.91 2.76
N PHE A 421 -27.16 -17.82 2.19
CA PHE A 421 -26.11 -17.84 1.17
C PHE A 421 -24.71 -17.58 1.74
N GLY A 422 -24.57 -17.35 3.05
CA GLY A 422 -23.29 -17.10 3.71
C GLY A 422 -22.79 -15.65 3.63
N LEU A 423 -23.68 -14.70 3.34
CA LEU A 423 -23.42 -13.27 3.32
C LEU A 423 -24.04 -12.59 4.55
N GLN A 424 -23.48 -11.43 4.92
CA GLN A 424 -24.01 -10.60 6.00
C GLN A 424 -23.90 -9.12 5.63
N ALA A 425 -24.91 -8.32 5.96
CA ALA A 425 -24.78 -6.87 6.00
C ALA A 425 -24.10 -6.48 7.34
N GLU A 426 -22.81 -6.21 7.30
CA GLU A 426 -22.02 -5.83 8.48
C GLU A 426 -22.07 -4.31 8.68
N ALA A 427 -22.36 -3.87 9.91
CA ALA A 427 -22.41 -2.45 10.24
C ALA A 427 -21.01 -1.81 10.16
N ILE A 428 -20.90 -0.65 9.51
CA ILE A 428 -19.65 0.11 9.44
C ILE A 428 -19.57 1.05 10.64
N GLN A 429 -18.55 0.84 11.48
CA GLN A 429 -18.42 1.45 12.80
C GLN A 429 -18.28 2.99 12.80
N ASP A 430 -17.74 3.57 11.74
CA ASP A 430 -17.53 5.00 11.51
C ASP A 430 -18.37 5.50 10.33
N GLU A 431 -19.38 4.73 9.91
CA GLU A 431 -20.46 5.13 9.00
C GLU A 431 -20.01 5.79 7.68
N VAL A 432 -18.83 5.44 7.16
CA VAL A 432 -18.27 6.04 5.94
C VAL A 432 -17.71 4.98 4.99
N GLY A 433 -17.93 5.20 3.70
CA GLY A 433 -17.18 4.54 2.64
C GLY A 433 -15.82 5.19 2.41
N SER A 434 -15.30 5.11 1.18
CA SER A 434 -14.14 5.91 0.80
C SER A 434 -14.58 7.34 0.47
N SER A 435 -14.14 8.31 1.26
CA SER A 435 -14.26 9.75 1.03
C SER A 435 -13.06 10.34 0.26
N GLY A 436 -11.88 9.75 0.37
CA GLY A 436 -10.71 10.03 -0.48
C GLY A 436 -10.51 8.93 -1.53
N TRP A 437 -10.07 9.28 -2.74
CA TRP A 437 -9.80 8.33 -3.83
C TRP A 437 -8.52 8.61 -4.60
N HIS A 438 -8.04 7.58 -5.29
CA HIS A 438 -6.73 7.57 -5.94
C HIS A 438 -6.59 8.63 -7.03
N ILE A 439 -5.39 9.21 -7.12
CA ILE A 439 -4.88 10.00 -8.24
C ILE A 439 -3.50 9.49 -8.64
N PRO A 440 -3.10 9.57 -9.91
CA PRO A 440 -1.82 9.01 -10.35
C PRO A 440 -0.61 9.75 -9.76
N GLU A 441 -0.77 11.02 -9.35
CA GLU A 441 0.27 11.85 -8.75
C GLU A 441 0.48 11.53 -7.27
N GLY A 442 1.68 11.05 -6.95
CA GLY A 442 2.18 10.86 -5.59
C GLY A 442 3.29 11.84 -5.19
N THR A 443 4.03 11.48 -4.15
CA THR A 443 5.16 12.25 -3.61
C THR A 443 6.45 11.45 -3.72
N ALA A 444 7.55 12.08 -4.14
CA ALA A 444 8.88 11.48 -4.05
C ALA A 444 9.90 12.51 -3.53
N LEU A 445 10.60 12.14 -2.46
CA LEU A 445 11.58 12.97 -1.76
C LEU A 445 12.90 12.21 -1.63
N VAL A 446 13.98 12.78 -2.18
CA VAL A 446 15.34 12.20 -2.04
C VAL A 446 16.13 13.05 -1.05
N PHE A 447 16.63 12.41 0.00
CA PHE A 447 17.45 13.04 1.04
C PHE A 447 18.81 12.36 1.13
N ASP A 448 19.86 13.19 1.08
CA ASP A 448 21.25 12.80 1.25
C ASP A 448 21.83 13.59 2.43
N PRO A 449 22.32 12.95 3.51
CA PRO A 449 22.91 13.65 4.63
C PRO A 449 24.25 14.32 4.27
N GLN A 450 24.82 13.99 3.10
CA GLN A 450 26.08 14.55 2.60
C GLN A 450 25.87 15.66 1.55
N ALA A 451 24.63 15.97 1.15
CA ALA A 451 24.35 16.96 0.12
C ALA A 451 23.03 17.70 0.34
N ASP A 452 23.03 19.01 0.12
CA ASP A 452 21.79 19.78 0.02
C ASP A 452 21.21 19.64 -1.39
N LEU A 453 20.02 19.04 -1.48
CA LEU A 453 19.31 18.76 -2.71
C LEU A 453 18.14 19.72 -2.94
N SER A 454 18.01 20.78 -2.14
CA SER A 454 16.92 21.78 -2.22
C SER A 454 16.80 22.46 -3.58
N ARG A 455 17.88 22.53 -4.37
CA ARG A 455 17.86 23.01 -5.76
C ARG A 455 16.90 22.22 -6.67
N PHE A 456 16.60 20.97 -6.30
CA PHE A 456 15.62 20.11 -6.97
C PHE A 456 14.24 20.17 -6.30
N GLY A 457 13.92 21.23 -5.58
CA GLY A 457 12.65 21.42 -4.86
C GLY A 457 11.43 21.78 -5.73
N GLN A 458 11.56 21.77 -7.06
CA GLN A 458 10.53 22.25 -7.99
C GLN A 458 9.37 21.27 -8.22
N ARG A 459 9.36 20.09 -7.57
CA ARG A 459 8.29 19.09 -7.69
C ARG A 459 7.98 18.70 -9.13
N ARG A 460 9.04 18.52 -9.93
CA ARG A 460 8.91 18.07 -11.33
C ARG A 460 8.26 16.69 -11.36
N GLU A 461 7.37 16.47 -12.31
CA GLU A 461 6.75 15.17 -12.53
C GLU A 461 7.78 14.18 -13.10
N VAL A 462 7.85 13.00 -12.48
CA VAL A 462 8.72 11.92 -12.90
C VAL A 462 7.94 10.60 -12.80
N PRO A 463 7.91 9.77 -13.85
CA PRO A 463 7.29 8.45 -13.78
C PRO A 463 7.92 7.61 -12.66
N THR A 464 7.11 6.91 -11.86
CA THR A 464 7.60 6.06 -10.75
C THR A 464 8.61 5.01 -11.25
N THR A 465 8.44 4.51 -12.47
CA THR A 465 9.34 3.55 -13.12
C THR A 465 10.76 4.10 -13.37
N ALA A 466 10.91 5.41 -13.56
CA ALA A 466 12.22 6.05 -13.72
C ALA A 466 13.02 6.05 -12.40
N PHE A 467 12.35 6.09 -11.24
CA PHE A 467 13.02 5.92 -9.94
C PHE A 467 13.63 4.52 -9.82
N THR A 468 12.93 3.48 -10.27
CA THR A 468 13.46 2.11 -10.29
C THR A 468 14.77 2.03 -11.07
N SER A 469 14.80 2.65 -12.25
CA SER A 469 15.99 2.71 -13.10
C SER A 469 17.13 3.49 -12.45
N ALA A 470 16.84 4.64 -11.83
CA ALA A 470 17.83 5.44 -11.10
C ALA A 470 18.38 4.71 -9.87
N ILE A 471 17.54 3.94 -9.16
CA ILE A 471 17.96 3.10 -8.05
C ILE A 471 19.00 2.09 -8.52
N LEU A 472 18.71 1.29 -9.56
CA LEU A 472 19.67 0.30 -10.07
C LEU A 472 21.01 0.94 -10.48
N ALA A 473 20.95 2.05 -11.22
CA ALA A 473 22.13 2.81 -11.62
C ALA A 473 22.94 3.30 -10.41
N SER A 474 22.28 3.72 -9.31
CA SER A 474 22.96 4.18 -8.09
C SER A 474 23.77 3.09 -7.38
N PHE A 475 23.48 1.81 -7.65
CA PHE A 475 24.27 0.67 -7.19
C PHE A 475 25.33 0.22 -8.20
N GLY A 476 25.53 0.97 -9.28
CA GLY A 476 26.47 0.68 -10.36
C GLY A 476 26.02 -0.47 -11.26
N LEU A 477 24.71 -0.69 -11.38
CA LEU A 477 24.14 -1.69 -12.28
C LEU A 477 23.55 -1.00 -13.50
N GLU A 478 23.72 -1.61 -14.66
CA GLU A 478 22.97 -1.22 -15.86
C GLU A 478 21.49 -1.53 -15.64
N LYS A 479 20.61 -0.60 -16.00
CA LYS A 479 19.17 -0.88 -16.00
C LYS A 479 18.89 -1.91 -17.10
N PRO A 480 17.98 -2.87 -16.88
CA PRO A 480 17.47 -3.71 -17.96
C PRO A 480 16.87 -2.87 -19.10
N ASP A 481 16.93 -3.39 -20.33
CA ASP A 481 16.46 -2.69 -21.54
C ASP A 481 14.99 -2.30 -21.48
N TYR A 482 14.16 -3.11 -20.81
CA TYR A 482 12.74 -2.85 -20.66
C TYR A 482 12.40 -1.68 -19.73
N MET A 483 13.34 -1.26 -18.86
CA MET A 483 13.12 -0.14 -17.95
C MET A 483 13.35 1.19 -18.66
N PRO A 484 12.57 2.25 -18.35
CA PRO A 484 12.73 3.54 -19.00
C PRO A 484 14.05 4.23 -18.62
N ALA A 485 14.37 5.30 -19.34
CA ALA A 485 15.41 6.23 -18.90
C ALA A 485 14.94 7.03 -17.67
N TYR A 486 15.90 7.58 -16.93
CA TYR A 486 15.64 8.52 -15.84
C TYR A 486 16.14 9.92 -16.18
N PRO A 487 15.45 10.99 -15.73
CA PRO A 487 15.86 12.35 -16.04
C PRO A 487 17.16 12.74 -15.33
N GLU A 488 17.91 13.66 -15.91
CA GLU A 488 19.21 14.15 -15.39
C GLU A 488 19.10 14.65 -13.95
N ALA A 489 18.05 15.43 -13.63
CA ALA A 489 17.80 15.91 -12.27
C ALA A 489 17.70 14.76 -11.25
N LEU A 490 17.06 13.64 -11.61
CA LEU A 490 16.99 12.47 -10.76
C LEU A 490 18.36 11.78 -10.68
N ALA A 491 19.08 11.71 -11.80
CA ALA A 491 20.43 11.15 -11.84
C ALA A 491 21.39 11.89 -10.88
N GLU A 492 21.35 13.22 -10.88
CA GLU A 492 22.14 14.05 -9.95
C GLU A 492 21.80 13.79 -8.49
N CYS A 493 20.51 13.67 -8.16
CA CYS A 493 20.05 13.36 -6.79
C CYS A 493 20.57 12.00 -6.29
N PHE A 494 20.74 11.03 -7.20
CA PHE A 494 21.34 9.73 -6.89
C PHE A 494 22.88 9.71 -7.04
N GLY A 495 23.51 10.84 -7.38
CA GLY A 495 24.96 10.98 -7.51
C GLY A 495 25.53 10.27 -8.75
N LEU A 496 24.76 10.17 -9.83
CA LEU A 496 25.14 9.49 -11.07
C LEU A 496 25.92 10.38 -12.04
N VAL A 497 25.86 11.70 -11.86
CA VAL A 497 26.48 12.67 -12.77
C VAL A 497 27.93 12.91 -12.37
N SER A 498 28.78 11.94 -12.68
CA SER A 498 30.25 12.07 -12.77
C SER A 498 30.93 11.00 -13.64
N MET A 499 30.18 10.19 -14.40
CA MET A 499 30.77 9.07 -15.17
C MET A 499 30.63 9.15 -16.69
N ASN A 500 30.01 10.17 -17.27
CA ASN A 500 29.97 10.32 -18.74
C ASN A 500 30.00 11.78 -19.20
N ILE A 501 31.19 12.37 -19.20
CA ILE A 501 31.54 13.35 -20.23
C ILE A 501 32.91 12.93 -20.78
N ALA A 502 32.94 11.81 -21.49
CA ALA A 502 33.91 11.66 -22.56
C ALA A 502 33.52 12.69 -23.61
N ARG A 503 34.14 13.88 -23.55
CA ARG A 503 34.11 14.84 -24.65
C ARG A 503 34.46 14.09 -25.93
N PRO A 504 33.70 14.21 -27.03
CA PRO A 504 34.23 13.78 -28.31
C PRO A 504 35.47 14.63 -28.54
N MET A 505 36.65 14.00 -28.59
CA MET A 505 37.83 14.65 -29.14
C MET A 505 37.47 15.06 -30.56
N GLY A 506 37.27 16.36 -30.76
CA GLY A 506 37.21 16.94 -32.08
C GLY A 506 38.49 16.54 -32.82
N ARG A 507 38.35 15.72 -33.85
CA ARG A 507 39.35 15.68 -34.90
C ARG A 507 39.18 16.97 -35.68
N SER A 508 40.12 17.89 -35.45
CA SER A 508 40.39 19.00 -36.36
C SER A 508 40.68 18.42 -37.74
N ARG A 509 40.00 18.98 -38.75
CA ARG A 509 40.51 19.04 -40.11
C ARG A 509 41.79 19.87 -40.12
N ASP A 510 42.72 19.46 -40.99
CA ASP A 510 43.77 20.20 -41.71
C ASP A 510 44.83 19.14 -42.06
N GLY A 511 45.31 18.90 -43.27
CA GLY A 511 45.19 19.49 -44.60
C GLY A 511 46.21 18.76 -45.50
N LEU A 512 45.99 18.85 -46.82
CA LEU A 512 46.70 18.22 -47.96
C LEU A 512 46.27 16.79 -48.34
#